data_AF-A0A2G9M0P3-F1
#
_entry.id   AF-A0A2G9M0P3-F1
#
_cell.length_a   1.000
_cell.length_b   1.000
_cell.length_c   1.000
_cell.angle_alpha   90.00
_cell.angle_beta   90.00
_cell.angle_gamma   90.00
#
_symmetry.space_group_name_H-M   'P 1'
#
loop_
_entity.id
_entity.type
_entity.pdbx_description
1 polymer ?
#
loop_
_entity_poly.entity_id
_entity_poly.type
_entity_poly.pdbx_seq_one_letter_code
_entity_poly.pdbx_strand_id
1 'polypeptide(L)'
;MTQTERKAFNWLSRQGNVLLRGKTYPRFMTSEGKGFHAKRLYTHSIIFSDAEVEVLKEQEVTILVFDGGDEPLFSFPFSEIDFSNRKWHHIDIHVIPWRDMLKQRGATAAIAFEASKASKARPK
;
A
#
# COMPACT_ATOMS: atom_id res chain seq x y z
N MET A 1 -4.26 -1.41 10.42
CA MET A 1 -3.08 -1.59 9.57
C MET A 1 -3.31 -2.76 8.65
N THR A 2 -3.09 -2.61 7.35
CA THR A 2 -3.20 -3.71 6.38
C THR A 2 -2.04 -4.70 6.52
N GLN A 3 -2.13 -5.88 5.90
CA GLN A 3 -1.03 -6.85 5.89
C GLN A 3 0.22 -6.26 5.24
N THR A 4 0.07 -5.54 4.13
CA THR A 4 1.17 -4.84 3.44
C THR A 4 1.80 -3.75 4.31
N GLU A 5 0.99 -2.94 5.01
CA GLU A 5 1.52 -1.94 5.94
C GLU A 5 2.28 -2.58 7.11
N ARG A 6 1.84 -3.75 7.60
CA ARG A 6 2.57 -4.50 8.64
C ARG A 6 3.92 -4.99 8.16
N LYS A 7 3.98 -5.48 6.93
CA LYS A 7 5.23 -5.92 6.30
C LYS A 7 6.19 -4.75 6.10
N ALA A 8 5.68 -3.63 5.58
CA ALA A 8 6.46 -2.41 5.45
C ALA A 8 6.99 -1.92 6.81
N PHE A 9 6.17 -1.92 7.86
CA PHE A 9 6.62 -1.55 9.20
C PHE A 9 7.74 -2.46 9.68
N ASN A 10 7.55 -3.79 9.62
CA ASN A 10 8.57 -4.75 10.05
C ASN A 10 9.88 -4.60 9.27
N TRP A 11 9.79 -4.40 7.94
CA TRP A 11 10.96 -4.18 7.10
C TRP A 11 11.66 -2.88 7.46
N LEU A 12 10.93 -1.76 7.57
CA LEU A 12 11.48 -0.45 7.96
C LEU A 12 12.10 -0.48 9.36
N SER A 13 11.49 -1.17 10.33
CA SER A 13 12.03 -1.30 11.69
C SER A 13 13.37 -2.05 11.73
N ARG A 14 13.66 -2.91 10.75
CA ARG A 14 14.98 -3.55 10.62
C ARG A 14 16.03 -2.61 10.04
N GLN A 15 15.61 -1.59 9.28
CA GLN A 15 16.49 -0.57 8.70
C GLN A 15 16.80 0.57 9.68
N GLY A 16 15.95 0.79 10.69
CA GLY A 16 16.17 1.80 11.71
C GLY A 16 14.89 2.24 12.42
N ASN A 17 14.95 3.41 13.06
CA ASN A 17 13.83 3.97 13.80
C ASN A 17 12.75 4.51 12.86
N VAL A 18 11.60 3.84 12.85
CA VAL A 18 10.41 4.23 12.08
C VAL A 18 9.23 4.50 13.00
N LEU A 19 8.55 5.61 12.75
CA LEU A 19 7.34 6.04 13.40
C LEU A 19 6.14 5.76 12.51
N LEU A 20 5.12 5.11 13.06
CA LEU A 20 3.83 4.95 12.41
C LEU A 20 3.02 6.23 12.56
N ARG A 21 2.75 6.93 11.45
CA ARG A 21 1.73 7.98 11.46
C ARG A 21 0.36 7.31 11.42
N GLY A 22 -0.63 7.93 12.08
CA GLY A 22 -2.00 7.42 12.19
C GLY A 22 -2.71 7.27 10.83
N LYS A 23 -3.98 7.70 10.71
CA LYS A 23 -4.69 7.64 9.41
C LYS A 23 -4.31 8.77 8.46
N THR A 24 -3.02 9.07 8.35
CA THR A 24 -2.46 10.12 7.49
C THR A 24 -1.40 9.57 6.55
N TYR A 25 -1.15 10.29 5.46
CA TYR A 25 -0.13 9.97 4.47
C TYR A 25 1.07 10.94 4.63
N PRO A 26 2.31 10.46 4.47
CA PRO A 26 2.76 9.07 4.36
C PRO A 26 2.48 8.27 5.64
N ARG A 27 2.40 6.95 5.52
CA ARG A 27 1.99 6.09 6.63
C ARG A 27 3.10 5.87 7.65
N PHE A 28 4.35 5.97 7.20
CA PHE A 28 5.54 5.80 8.02
C PHE A 28 6.47 7.00 7.84
N MET A 29 7.19 7.35 8.89
CA MET A 29 8.23 8.37 8.86
C MET A 29 9.43 7.92 9.69
N THR A 30 10.65 8.24 9.27
CA THR A 30 11.82 8.08 10.14
C THR A 30 11.95 9.28 11.09
N SER A 31 12.80 9.16 12.11
CA SER A 31 13.19 10.30 12.95
C SER A 31 13.87 11.44 12.17
N GLU A 32 14.42 11.14 10.99
CA GLU A 32 15.02 12.11 10.06
C GLU A 32 13.99 12.83 9.17
N GLY A 33 12.70 12.51 9.30
CA GLY A 33 11.64 13.12 8.50
C GLY A 33 11.40 12.49 7.13
N LYS A 34 12.07 11.37 6.80
CA LYS A 34 11.84 10.67 5.51
C LYS A 34 10.51 9.91 5.55
N GLY A 35 9.63 10.21 4.60
CA GLY A 35 8.32 9.57 4.48
C GLY A 35 8.34 8.28 3.68
N PHE A 36 7.60 7.26 4.14
CA PHE A 36 7.39 6.02 3.38
C PHE A 36 5.90 5.68 3.28
N HIS A 37 5.50 5.22 2.10
CA HIS A 37 4.16 4.71 1.85
C HIS A 37 4.20 3.34 1.18
N ALA A 38 3.39 2.40 1.67
CA ALA A 38 3.43 1.01 1.22
C ALA A 38 2.25 0.67 0.30
N LYS A 39 2.55 0.08 -0.86
CA LYS A 39 1.59 -0.41 -1.84
C LYS A 39 1.72 -1.90 -2.07
N ARG A 40 0.59 -2.54 -2.34
CA ARG A 40 0.55 -3.92 -2.81
C ARG A 40 0.57 -3.92 -4.33
N LEU A 41 1.42 -4.76 -4.91
CA LEU A 41 1.41 -5.10 -6.32
C LEU A 41 0.30 -6.13 -6.58
N TYR A 42 -0.57 -5.82 -7.53
CA TYR A 42 -1.61 -6.70 -8.04
C TYR A 42 -1.28 -7.07 -9.48
N THR A 43 -0.73 -8.27 -9.69
CA THR A 43 -0.22 -8.71 -11.00
C THR A 43 0.87 -7.77 -11.52
N HIS A 44 0.51 -6.66 -12.15
CA HIS A 44 1.41 -5.61 -12.67
C HIS A 44 0.96 -4.19 -12.31
N SER A 45 0.05 -4.02 -11.34
CA SER A 45 -0.47 -2.71 -11.00
C SER A 45 -0.43 -2.37 -9.52
N ILE A 46 -0.33 -1.09 -9.21
CA ILE A 46 -0.53 -0.54 -7.87
C ILE A 46 -1.67 0.48 -7.89
N ILE A 47 -2.39 0.54 -6.77
CA ILE A 47 -3.60 1.35 -6.65
C ILE A 47 -3.41 2.41 -5.58
N PHE A 48 -3.62 3.66 -5.96
CA PHE A 48 -3.71 4.82 -5.08
C PHE A 48 -5.15 5.29 -4.98
N SER A 49 -5.52 5.84 -3.81
CA SER A 49 -6.71 6.69 -3.77
C SER A 49 -6.39 8.10 -4.25
N ASP A 50 -7.36 8.79 -4.84
CA ASP A 50 -7.27 10.23 -5.17
C ASP A 50 -6.79 11.09 -3.99
N ALA A 51 -7.41 10.95 -2.82
CA ALA A 51 -7.05 11.69 -1.61
C ALA A 51 -5.63 11.39 -1.10
N GLU A 52 -5.10 10.21 -1.44
CA GLU A 52 -3.72 9.86 -1.10
C GLU A 52 -2.74 10.52 -2.07
N VAL A 53 -3.05 10.52 -3.36
CA VAL A 53 -2.22 11.19 -4.37
C VAL A 53 -2.09 12.68 -4.06
N GLU A 54 -3.18 13.34 -3.66
CA GLU A 54 -3.15 14.77 -3.28
C GLU A 54 -2.16 15.03 -2.14
N VAL A 55 -2.22 14.23 -1.07
CA VAL A 55 -1.34 14.41 0.09
C VAL A 55 0.12 14.02 -0.19
N LEU A 56 0.33 12.97 -1.00
CA LEU A 56 1.67 12.48 -1.33
C LEU A 56 2.42 13.39 -2.31
N LYS A 57 1.71 14.16 -3.16
CA LYS A 57 2.32 15.14 -4.07
C LYS A 57 3.06 16.26 -3.34
N GLU A 58 2.62 16.60 -2.13
CA GLU A 58 3.17 17.70 -1.35
C GLU A 58 4.31 17.28 -0.41
N GLN A 59 4.67 16.00 -0.40
CA GLN A 59 5.62 15.44 0.56
C GLN A 59 6.70 14.62 -0.14
N GLU A 60 7.92 14.66 0.39
CA GLU A 60 9.00 13.77 -0.05
C GLU A 60 8.76 12.37 0.52
N VAL A 61 8.18 11.50 -0.31
CA VAL A 61 7.77 10.15 0.09
C VAL A 61 8.34 9.11 -0.84
N THR A 62 8.89 8.05 -0.24
CA THR A 62 9.28 6.82 -0.95
C THR A 62 8.13 5.83 -0.94
N ILE A 63 7.79 5.31 -2.12
CA ILE A 63 6.80 4.25 -2.31
C ILE A 63 7.51 2.90 -2.23
N LEU A 64 7.04 2.06 -1.31
CA LEU A 64 7.49 0.69 -1.13
C LEU A 64 6.43 -0.25 -1.71
N VAL A 65 6.79 -1.05 -2.71
CA VAL A 65 5.86 -1.96 -3.39
C VAL A 65 6.13 -3.39 -2.95
N PHE A 66 5.10 -4.09 -2.48
CA PHE A 66 5.17 -5.49 -2.03
C PHE A 66 4.27 -6.37 -2.90
N ASP A 67 4.81 -7.49 -3.37
CA ASP A 67 4.06 -8.53 -4.12
C ASP A 67 3.41 -9.59 -3.21
N GLY A 68 3.78 -9.61 -1.93
CA GLY A 68 3.42 -10.68 -1.01
C GLY A 68 4.61 -11.23 -0.23
N GLY A 69 5.84 -10.84 -0.57
CA GLY A 69 7.05 -11.07 0.24
C GLY A 69 7.10 -10.25 1.53
N ASP A 70 8.17 -10.44 2.31
CA ASP A 70 8.46 -9.67 3.54
C ASP A 70 9.35 -8.44 3.28
N GLU A 71 9.88 -8.31 2.07
CA GLU A 71 10.70 -7.20 1.60
C GLU A 71 10.01 -6.52 0.41
N PRO A 72 10.25 -5.21 0.20
CA PRO A 72 9.69 -4.52 -0.96
C PRO A 72 10.37 -5.03 -2.24
N LEU A 73 9.55 -5.37 -3.23
CA LEU A 73 10.02 -5.73 -4.57
C LEU A 73 10.57 -4.49 -5.30
N PHE A 74 9.94 -3.34 -5.10
CA PHE A 74 10.39 -2.05 -5.64
C PHE A 74 10.33 -0.96 -4.59
N SER A 75 11.24 0.01 -4.69
CA SER A 75 11.28 1.21 -3.88
C SER A 75 11.62 2.40 -4.77
N PHE A 76 10.77 3.43 -4.79
CA PHE A 76 11.00 4.62 -5.61
C PHE A 76 10.37 5.87 -5.01
N PRO A 77 10.95 7.07 -5.23
CA PRO A 77 10.33 8.34 -4.88
C PRO A 77 8.96 8.50 -5.56
N PHE A 78 7.97 8.99 -4.84
CA PHE A 78 6.64 9.25 -5.40
C PHE A 78 6.66 10.25 -6.58
N SER A 79 7.63 11.16 -6.58
CA SER A 79 7.87 12.12 -7.67
C SER A 79 8.25 11.49 -8.99
N GLU A 80 8.68 10.22 -9.01
CA GLU A 80 8.99 9.50 -10.26
C GLU A 80 7.74 8.96 -10.97
N ILE A 81 6.57 9.00 -10.32
CA ILE A 81 5.33 8.51 -10.93
C ILE A 81 4.83 9.52 -11.97
N ASP A 82 4.77 9.07 -13.22
CA ASP A 82 4.06 9.80 -14.26
C ASP A 82 2.57 9.45 -14.25
N PHE A 83 1.78 10.30 -13.59
CA PHE A 83 0.32 10.16 -13.53
C PHE A 83 -0.38 10.46 -14.87
N SER A 84 0.28 11.12 -15.82
CA SER A 84 -0.29 11.38 -17.15
C SER A 84 -0.32 10.10 -17.99
N ASN A 85 0.74 9.31 -17.91
CA ASN A 85 0.86 8.01 -18.56
C ASN A 85 0.42 6.83 -17.68
N ARG A 86 0.07 7.10 -16.41
CA ARG A 86 -0.38 6.12 -15.41
C ARG A 86 0.59 4.94 -15.29
N LYS A 87 1.89 5.23 -15.34
CA LYS A 87 2.93 4.20 -15.33
C LYS A 87 4.14 4.62 -14.51
N TRP A 88 4.79 3.62 -13.94
CA TRP A 88 6.16 3.70 -13.46
C TRP A 88 6.89 2.46 -13.98
N HIS A 89 7.82 2.63 -14.92
CA HIS A 89 8.41 1.54 -15.71
C HIS A 89 7.35 0.59 -16.31
N HIS A 90 7.33 -0.66 -15.86
CA HIS A 90 6.42 -1.71 -16.32
C HIS A 90 5.21 -1.91 -15.38
N ILE A 91 5.05 -1.04 -14.38
CA ILE A 91 3.95 -1.09 -13.41
C ILE A 91 2.87 -0.08 -13.81
N ASP A 92 1.64 -0.56 -13.91
CA ASP A 92 0.47 0.28 -14.13
C ASP A 92 0.02 0.94 -12.83
N ILE A 93 -0.27 2.24 -12.90
CA ILE A 93 -0.70 3.06 -11.77
C ILE A 93 -2.17 3.37 -11.92
N HIS A 94 -2.99 2.85 -11.01
CA HIS A 94 -4.41 3.18 -10.96
C HIS A 94 -4.68 4.16 -9.82
N VAL A 95 -5.41 5.23 -10.15
CA VAL A 95 -5.96 6.15 -9.14
C VAL A 95 -7.47 5.94 -9.14
N ILE A 96 -8.02 5.61 -7.98
CA ILE A 96 -9.46 5.41 -7.80
C ILE A 96 -10.01 6.36 -6.72
N PRO A 97 -11.28 6.76 -6.79
CA PRO A 97 -11.89 7.53 -5.72
C PRO A 97 -11.81 6.79 -4.38
N TRP A 98 -11.45 7.49 -3.30
CA TRP A 98 -11.30 6.86 -1.97
C TRP A 98 -12.57 6.08 -1.54
N ARG A 99 -13.75 6.59 -1.94
CA ARG A 99 -15.05 5.96 -1.68
C ARG A 99 -15.18 4.58 -2.33
N ASP A 100 -14.61 4.40 -3.51
CA ASP A 100 -14.64 3.12 -4.22
C ASP A 100 -13.57 2.16 -3.70
N MET A 101 -12.45 2.69 -3.21
CA MET A 101 -11.45 1.89 -2.50
C MET A 101 -12.02 1.26 -1.21
N LEU A 102 -12.91 1.96 -0.50
CA LEU A 102 -13.64 1.39 0.64
C LEU A 102 -14.56 0.24 0.24
N LYS A 103 -15.28 0.38 -0.88
CA LYS A 103 -16.16 -0.69 -1.40
C LYS A 103 -15.35 -1.92 -1.77
N GLN A 104 -14.19 -1.74 -2.42
CA GLN A 104 -13.30 -2.86 -2.75
C GLN A 104 -12.74 -3.52 -1.49
N ARG A 105 -12.27 -2.75 -0.49
CA ARG A 105 -11.81 -3.31 0.80
C ARG A 105 -12.92 -4.06 1.54
N GLY A 106 -14.15 -3.54 1.51
CA GLY A 106 -15.34 -4.19 2.07
C GLY A 106 -15.69 -5.49 1.34
N ALA A 107 -15.64 -5.49 0.01
CA ALA A 107 -15.89 -6.67 -0.81
C ALA A 107 -14.82 -7.75 -0.63
N THR A 108 -13.53 -7.39 -0.57
CA THR A 108 -12.45 -8.35 -0.30
C THR A 108 -12.53 -8.93 1.12
N ALA A 109 -12.91 -8.12 2.11
CA ALA A 109 -13.14 -8.58 3.48
C ALA A 109 -14.35 -9.53 3.57
N ALA A 110 -15.44 -9.24 2.85
CA ALA A 110 -16.62 -10.11 2.78
C ALA A 110 -16.29 -11.46 2.13
N ILE A 111 -15.54 -11.45 1.01
CA ILE A 111 -15.10 -12.68 0.32
C ILE A 111 -14.17 -13.51 1.23
N ALA A 112 -13.23 -12.87 1.94
CA ALA A 112 -12.35 -13.56 2.89
C ALA A 112 -13.11 -14.14 4.10
N PHE A 113 -14.14 -13.45 4.58
CA PHE A 113 -15.01 -13.92 5.67
C PHE A 113 -15.83 -15.15 5.24
N GLU A 114 -16.47 -15.09 4.07
CA GLU A 114 -17.22 -16.21 3.48
C GLU A 114 -16.33 -17.42 3.19
N ALA A 115 -15.13 -17.21 2.65
CA ALA A 115 -14.14 -18.28 2.45
C ALA A 115 -13.69 -18.93 3.78
N SER A 116 -13.59 -18.16 4.87
CA SER A 116 -13.26 -18.70 6.19
C SER A 116 -14.40 -19.51 6.83
N LYS A 117 -15.66 -19.18 6.52
CA LYS A 117 -16.82 -19.99 6.92
C LYS A 117 -16.87 -21.30 6.14
N ALA A 118 -16.62 -21.24 4.83
CA ALA A 118 -16.61 -22.42 3.97
C ALA A 118 -15.51 -23.45 4.37
N SER A 119 -14.33 -22.98 4.79
CA SER A 119 -13.25 -23.91 5.22
C SER A 119 -13.52 -24.57 6.57
N LYS A 120 -14.28 -23.92 7.47
CA LYS A 120 -14.71 -24.49 8.75
C LYS A 120 -15.90 -25.46 8.63
N ALA A 121 -16.55 -25.52 7.47
CA ALA A 121 -17.74 -26.33 7.25
C ALA A 121 -17.46 -27.68 6.56
N ARG A 122 -16.20 -28.06 6.28
CA ARG A 122 -15.87 -29.42 5.82
C ARG A 122 -15.81 -30.37 7.03
N PRO A 123 -16.75 -31.32 7.19
CA PRO A 123 -16.57 -32.42 8.13
C PRO A 123 -15.48 -33.35 7.59
N LYS A 124 -14.71 -33.96 8.50
CA LYS A 124 -13.90 -35.14 8.18
C LYS A 124 -14.81 -36.35 7.94
#